data_AF-A0A2V6CW40-F1
#
_entry.id   AF-A0A2V6CW40-F1
#
_cell.length_a   1.000
_cell.length_b   1.000
_cell.length_c   1.000
_cell.angle_alpha   90.00
_cell.angle_beta   90.00
_cell.angle_gamma   90.00
#
_symmetry.space_group_name_H-M   'P 1'
#
loop_
_entity.id
_entity.type
_entity.pdbx_description
1 polymer ?
#
loop_
_entity_poly.entity_id
_entity_poly.type
_entity_poly.pdbx_seq_one_letter_code
_entity_poly.pdbx_strand_id
1 'polypeptide(L)'
;MKLFLALLALAVPIAYGQSVEIVSANKAYTFAYGDAISHQIERDHLTNEIIARVTFSNYPYAGDCQPRRDETFDFVFPGLRFDAARDEFIACTPHQARIPIAALHLNFPYAGYKLEPNAQIFLVKRSGHVTAVLNATAQLRGGGRWVQIDDNWSLQNLLALGLERLTR
;
A
#
# COMPACT_ATOMS: atom_id res chain seq x y z
N MET A 1 59.76 -6.51 13.42
CA MET A 1 58.49 -7.26 13.34
C MET A 1 57.33 -6.26 13.34
N LYS A 2 56.63 -6.07 12.21
CA LYS A 2 55.41 -5.27 12.15
C LYS A 2 54.25 -6.23 11.85
N LEU A 3 53.41 -6.45 12.86
CA LEU A 3 52.20 -7.26 12.80
C LEU A 3 51.15 -6.47 11.96
N PHE A 4 50.78 -6.96 10.78
CA PHE A 4 49.64 -6.42 10.05
C PHE A 4 48.39 -7.21 10.46
N LEU A 5 47.51 -6.55 11.20
CA LEU A 5 46.18 -7.05 11.53
C LEU A 5 45.31 -6.92 10.27
N ALA A 6 45.02 -8.04 9.61
CA ALA A 6 44.05 -8.07 8.51
C ALA A 6 42.64 -7.98 9.11
N LEU A 7 42.01 -6.80 8.98
CA LEU A 7 40.61 -6.59 9.33
C LEU A 7 39.75 -7.28 8.25
N LEU A 8 39.27 -8.48 8.52
CA LEU A 8 38.24 -9.13 7.72
C LEU A 8 36.95 -8.31 7.85
N ALA A 9 36.67 -7.48 6.85
CA ALA A 9 35.37 -6.86 6.68
C ALA A 9 34.37 -7.98 6.35
N LEU A 10 33.61 -8.41 7.36
CA LEU A 10 32.37 -9.16 7.18
C LEU A 10 31.43 -8.27 6.35
N ALA A 11 31.42 -8.49 5.03
CA ALA A 11 30.35 -8.02 4.18
C ALA A 11 29.08 -8.73 4.65
N VAL A 12 28.34 -8.10 5.57
CA VAL A 12 26.94 -8.46 5.80
C VAL A 12 26.25 -8.21 4.46
N PRO A 13 25.69 -9.22 3.78
CA PRO A 13 24.89 -8.96 2.60
C PRO A 13 23.67 -8.20 3.08
N ILE A 14 23.71 -6.88 2.96
CA ILE A 14 22.52 -6.08 3.11
C ILE A 14 21.66 -6.49 1.92
N ALA A 15 20.56 -7.20 2.17
CA ALA A 15 19.61 -7.65 1.16
C ALA A 15 18.83 -6.46 0.57
N TYR A 16 19.55 -5.47 0.03
CA TYR A 16 19.04 -4.45 -0.88
C TYR A 16 18.81 -5.11 -2.23
N GLY A 17 17.65 -5.72 -2.45
CA GLY A 17 17.36 -6.27 -3.78
C GLY A 17 16.08 -7.08 -3.95
N GLN A 18 15.30 -7.28 -2.90
CA GLN A 18 14.09 -8.12 -2.99
C GLN A 18 12.82 -7.36 -2.60
N SER A 19 12.73 -6.09 -2.99
CA SER A 19 11.50 -5.30 -2.86
C SER A 19 11.01 -4.85 -4.22
N VAL A 20 9.70 -4.78 -4.38
CA VAL A 20 9.01 -4.23 -5.54
C VAL A 20 8.12 -3.10 -5.05
N GLU A 21 8.15 -1.99 -5.77
CA GLU A 21 7.23 -0.87 -5.58
C GLU A 21 6.51 -0.62 -6.91
N ILE A 22 5.18 -0.61 -6.87
CA ILE A 22 4.33 -0.41 -8.05
C ILE A 22 3.33 0.69 -7.72
N VAL A 23 3.39 1.76 -8.50
CA VAL A 23 2.43 2.87 -8.42
C VAL A 23 1.22 2.52 -9.28
N SER A 24 0.01 2.83 -8.79
CA SER A 24 -1.21 2.62 -9.57
C SER A 24 -1.18 3.40 -10.89
N ALA A 25 -1.65 2.77 -11.97
CA ALA A 25 -1.68 3.38 -13.29
C ALA A 25 -2.57 4.63 -13.33
N ASN A 26 -3.65 4.58 -12.53
CA ASN A 26 -4.62 5.66 -12.40
C ASN A 26 -4.53 6.34 -11.03
N LYS A 27 -5.10 7.54 -10.97
CA LYS A 27 -5.22 8.37 -9.77
C LYS A 27 -6.69 8.66 -9.53
N ALA A 28 -7.05 8.86 -8.27
CA ALA A 28 -8.39 9.31 -7.89
C ALA A 28 -8.36 10.76 -7.40
N TYR A 29 -9.49 11.43 -7.50
CA TYR A 29 -9.73 12.73 -6.88
C TYR A 29 -11.01 12.64 -6.06
N THR A 30 -10.89 12.89 -4.77
CA THR A 30 -11.97 12.79 -3.79
C THR A 30 -11.83 13.91 -2.76
N PHE A 31 -12.45 13.77 -1.60
CA PHE A 31 -12.42 14.75 -0.51
C PHE A 31 -10.99 15.05 -0.05
N ALA A 32 -10.65 16.33 0.09
CA ALA A 32 -9.38 16.75 0.70
C ALA A 32 -9.28 16.25 2.14
N TYR A 33 -10.39 16.30 2.87
CA TYR A 33 -10.53 15.83 4.24
C TYR A 33 -11.59 14.73 4.27
N GLY A 34 -11.18 13.52 4.62
CA GLY A 34 -11.95 12.29 4.45
C GLY A 34 -11.01 11.09 4.42
N ASP A 35 -11.54 9.93 4.80
CA ASP A 35 -10.76 8.71 5.04
C ASP A 35 -11.27 7.53 4.21
N ALA A 36 -10.38 6.58 3.93
CA ALA A 36 -10.73 5.28 3.41
C ALA A 36 -11.50 4.49 4.47
N ILE A 37 -12.77 4.21 4.20
CA ILE A 37 -13.67 3.49 5.11
C ILE A 37 -13.79 1.99 4.75
N SER A 38 -13.38 1.62 3.54
CA SER A 38 -13.36 0.24 3.05
C SER A 38 -12.29 0.07 1.98
N HIS A 39 -11.70 -1.11 1.94
CA HIS A 39 -10.73 -1.49 0.92
C HIS A 39 -10.78 -3.00 0.66
N GLN A 40 -10.65 -3.39 -0.61
CA GLN A 40 -10.58 -4.80 -1.01
C GLN A 40 -9.70 -4.97 -2.25
N ILE A 41 -9.19 -6.19 -2.43
CA ILE A 41 -8.46 -6.58 -3.63
C ILE A 41 -9.40 -7.40 -4.51
N GLU A 42 -9.47 -6.98 -5.77
CA GLU A 42 -10.18 -7.67 -6.83
C GLU A 42 -9.24 -8.04 -7.96
N ARG A 43 -9.75 -8.87 -8.86
CA ARG A 43 -9.13 -9.23 -10.12
C ARG A 43 -10.01 -8.74 -11.25
N ASP A 44 -9.42 -8.05 -12.20
CA ASP A 44 -10.03 -7.93 -13.52
C ASP A 44 -9.97 -9.30 -14.22
N HIS A 45 -11.12 -9.92 -14.47
CA HIS A 45 -11.17 -11.25 -15.09
C HIS A 45 -10.83 -11.24 -16.59
N LEU A 46 -10.86 -10.08 -17.25
CA LEU A 46 -10.51 -9.93 -18.65
C LEU A 46 -9.00 -9.69 -18.81
N THR A 47 -8.41 -8.82 -18.00
CA THR A 47 -7.00 -8.43 -18.12
C THR A 47 -6.07 -9.20 -17.15
N ASN A 48 -6.63 -9.87 -16.14
CA ASN A 48 -5.90 -10.46 -15.02
C ASN A 48 -5.06 -9.44 -14.24
N GLU A 49 -5.50 -8.18 -14.24
CA GLU A 49 -4.88 -7.15 -13.41
C GLU A 49 -5.45 -7.20 -12.00
N ILE A 50 -4.60 -6.88 -11.03
CA ILE A 50 -5.02 -6.68 -9.66
C ILE A 50 -5.61 -5.28 -9.52
N ILE A 51 -6.76 -5.20 -8.84
CA ILE A 51 -7.46 -3.95 -8.58
C ILE A 51 -7.55 -3.77 -7.07
N ALA A 52 -7.05 -2.64 -6.57
CA ALA A 52 -7.39 -2.17 -5.23
C ALA A 52 -8.63 -1.30 -5.32
N ARG A 53 -9.77 -1.82 -4.87
CA ARG A 53 -11.02 -1.05 -4.76
C ARG A 53 -11.10 -0.43 -3.38
N VAL A 54 -11.22 0.89 -3.32
CA VAL A 54 -11.22 1.67 -2.08
C VAL A 54 -12.39 2.63 -2.06
N THR A 55 -13.11 2.67 -0.94
CA THR A 55 -14.18 3.63 -0.71
C THR A 55 -13.72 4.68 0.29
N PHE A 56 -13.77 5.94 -0.13
CA PHE A 56 -13.51 7.11 0.72
C PHE A 56 -14.81 7.73 1.19
N SER A 57 -14.81 8.30 2.38
CA SER A 57 -15.93 9.07 2.92
C SER A 57 -15.48 10.45 3.34
N ASN A 58 -16.34 11.45 3.17
CA ASN A 58 -16.11 12.78 3.74
C ASN A 58 -16.39 12.86 5.25
N TYR A 59 -16.77 11.77 5.91
CA TYR A 59 -16.87 11.69 7.37
C TYR A 59 -15.48 11.85 8.03
N PRO A 60 -15.34 12.53 9.19
CA PRO A 60 -16.36 13.16 10.02
C PRO A 60 -16.74 14.60 9.61
N TYR A 61 -16.28 15.09 8.47
CA TYR A 61 -16.55 16.47 8.00
C TYR A 61 -17.93 16.65 7.35
N ALA A 62 -18.74 15.59 7.33
CA ALA A 62 -20.14 15.65 6.94
C ALA A 62 -20.98 16.39 8.00
N GLY A 63 -21.94 17.19 7.55
CA GLY A 63 -22.88 17.95 8.41
C GLY A 63 -24.10 18.42 7.62
N ASP A 64 -24.95 19.24 8.24
CA ASP A 64 -26.26 19.62 7.67
C ASP A 64 -26.16 20.29 6.28
N CYS A 65 -25.13 21.12 6.06
CA CYS A 65 -24.88 21.79 4.78
C CYS A 65 -24.10 20.92 3.77
N GLN A 66 -23.50 19.80 4.22
CA GLN A 66 -22.72 18.89 3.38
C GLN A 66 -22.92 17.46 3.86
N PRO A 67 -23.94 16.74 3.33
CA PRO A 67 -24.25 15.40 3.80
C PRO A 67 -23.11 14.42 3.54
N ARG A 68 -23.12 13.29 4.26
CA ARG A 68 -22.15 12.22 4.05
C ARG A 68 -22.22 11.74 2.60
N ARG A 69 -21.06 11.58 1.99
CA ARG A 69 -20.88 11.00 0.67
C ARG A 69 -19.73 10.00 0.74
N ASP A 70 -19.97 8.85 0.13
CA ASP A 70 -19.00 7.78 -0.01
C ASP A 70 -18.70 7.63 -1.51
N GLU A 71 -17.42 7.63 -1.86
CA GLU A 71 -16.93 7.55 -3.24
C GLU A 71 -15.97 6.37 -3.38
N THR A 72 -16.26 5.48 -4.32
CA THR A 72 -15.44 4.28 -4.57
C THR A 72 -14.58 4.46 -5.81
N PHE A 73 -13.30 4.11 -5.68
CA PHE A 73 -12.33 4.16 -6.77
C PHE A 73 -11.55 2.85 -6.85
N ASP A 74 -11.26 2.46 -8.08
CA ASP A 74 -10.44 1.29 -8.39
C ASP A 74 -9.03 1.77 -8.73
N PHE A 75 -8.00 1.16 -8.15
CA PHE A 75 -6.59 1.44 -8.44
C PHE A 75 -5.95 0.20 -9.06
N VAL A 76 -5.48 0.32 -10.31
CA VAL A 76 -4.88 -0.79 -11.06
C VAL A 76 -3.37 -0.80 -10.87
N PHE A 77 -2.79 -1.93 -10.46
CA PHE A 77 -1.33 -2.08 -10.35
C PHE A 77 -0.75 -2.85 -11.54
N PRO A 78 -0.03 -2.17 -12.46
CA PRO A 78 0.51 -2.81 -13.65
C PRO A 78 1.74 -3.68 -13.33
N GLY A 79 2.07 -4.58 -14.25
CA GLY A 79 3.33 -5.35 -14.19
C GLY A 79 3.32 -6.55 -13.25
N LEU A 80 2.19 -6.86 -12.62
CA LEU A 80 1.99 -8.08 -11.86
C LEU A 80 1.52 -9.22 -12.77
N ARG A 81 1.96 -10.43 -12.44
CA ARG A 81 1.51 -11.64 -13.13
C ARG A 81 0.47 -12.35 -12.28
N PHE A 82 -0.53 -12.91 -12.92
CA PHE A 82 -1.49 -13.78 -12.28
C PHE A 82 -1.11 -15.25 -12.52
N ASP A 83 -0.97 -16.02 -11.44
CA ASP A 83 -0.78 -17.48 -11.48
C ASP A 83 -2.14 -18.16 -11.23
N ALA A 84 -2.75 -18.62 -12.31
CA ALA A 84 -4.06 -19.28 -12.28
C ALA A 84 -4.04 -20.65 -11.58
N ALA A 85 -2.88 -21.29 -11.43
CA ALA A 85 -2.81 -22.58 -10.72
C ALA A 85 -2.95 -22.42 -9.21
N ARG A 86 -2.66 -21.22 -8.68
CA ARG A 86 -2.70 -20.90 -7.25
C ARG A 86 -3.67 -19.77 -6.92
N ASP A 87 -4.39 -19.24 -7.92
CA ASP A 87 -5.24 -18.05 -7.80
C ASP A 87 -4.54 -16.91 -7.04
N GLU A 88 -3.37 -16.52 -7.53
CA GLU A 88 -2.50 -15.54 -6.86
C GLU A 88 -1.89 -14.53 -7.82
N PHE A 89 -1.60 -13.35 -7.30
CA PHE A 89 -0.82 -12.31 -7.95
C PHE A 89 0.62 -12.35 -7.47
N ILE A 90 1.54 -12.25 -8.41
CA ILE A 90 2.98 -12.34 -8.15
C ILE A 90 3.71 -11.17 -8.82
N ALA A 91 4.68 -10.62 -8.10
CA ALA A 91 5.70 -9.76 -8.66
C ALA A 91 6.96 -10.58 -8.94
N CYS A 92 7.62 -10.31 -10.07
CA CYS A 92 8.95 -10.84 -10.36
C CYS A 92 9.97 -9.73 -10.14
N THR A 93 10.98 -9.98 -9.31
CA THR A 93 12.12 -9.05 -9.20
C THR A 93 13.03 -9.18 -10.43
N PRO A 94 13.93 -8.22 -10.67
CA PRO A 94 14.94 -8.33 -11.73
C PRO A 94 15.80 -9.61 -11.64
N HIS A 95 15.97 -10.16 -10.43
CA HIS A 95 16.66 -11.43 -10.16
C HIS A 95 15.74 -12.66 -10.25
N GLN A 96 14.55 -12.51 -10.85
CA GLN A 96 13.53 -13.55 -11.00
C GLN A 96 13.02 -14.15 -9.68
N ALA A 97 13.25 -13.48 -8.55
CA ALA A 97 12.65 -13.91 -7.29
C ALA A 97 11.15 -13.64 -7.37
N ARG A 98 10.36 -14.68 -7.11
CA ARG A 98 8.89 -14.61 -7.04
C ARG A 98 8.49 -14.03 -5.69
N ILE A 99 7.73 -12.94 -5.71
CA ILE A 99 7.16 -12.30 -4.53
C ILE A 99 5.63 -12.43 -4.62
N PRO A 100 5.00 -13.26 -3.77
CA PRO A 100 3.54 -13.29 -3.65
C PRO A 100 3.01 -11.92 -3.22
N ILE A 101 1.91 -11.46 -3.83
CA ILE A 101 1.31 -10.16 -3.55
C ILE A 101 -0.06 -10.32 -2.90
N ALA A 102 -0.92 -11.11 -3.53
CA ALA A 102 -2.26 -11.39 -3.04
C ALA A 102 -2.71 -12.75 -3.53
N ALA A 103 -3.45 -13.49 -2.70
CA ALA A 103 -4.01 -14.79 -3.07
C ALA A 103 -5.50 -14.85 -2.73
N LEU A 104 -6.24 -15.65 -3.48
CA LEU A 104 -7.63 -15.95 -3.16
C LEU A 104 -7.69 -16.71 -1.83
N HIS A 105 -8.44 -16.20 -0.87
CA HIS A 105 -8.52 -16.80 0.45
C HIS A 105 -9.96 -17.22 0.76
N LEU A 106 -10.24 -18.52 0.62
CA LEU A 106 -11.59 -19.09 0.74
C LEU A 106 -12.27 -18.86 2.11
N ASN A 107 -11.47 -18.63 3.16
CA ASN A 107 -11.96 -18.37 4.52
C ASN A 107 -12.06 -16.87 4.87
N PHE A 108 -11.89 -15.97 3.89
CA PHE A 108 -12.07 -14.54 4.11
C PHE A 108 -13.55 -14.18 3.91
N PRO A 109 -14.17 -13.35 4.76
CA PRO A 109 -15.48 -12.81 4.45
C PRO A 109 -15.36 -12.07 3.12
N TYR A 110 -16.23 -12.39 2.16
CA TYR A 110 -16.16 -12.00 0.75
C TYR A 110 -15.09 -12.78 -0.04
N ALA A 111 -15.51 -13.42 -1.13
CA ALA A 111 -14.68 -14.22 -2.04
C ALA A 111 -13.68 -13.37 -2.84
N GLY A 112 -12.84 -12.63 -2.13
CA GLY A 112 -11.86 -11.68 -2.66
C GLY A 112 -10.43 -12.14 -2.41
N TYR A 113 -9.51 -11.40 -3.01
CA TYR A 113 -8.09 -11.62 -2.82
C TYR A 113 -7.65 -10.97 -1.50
N LYS A 114 -6.77 -11.63 -0.77
CA LYS A 114 -6.14 -11.10 0.44
C LYS A 114 -4.70 -10.76 0.14
N LEU A 115 -4.24 -9.59 0.60
CA LEU A 115 -2.82 -9.24 0.55
C LEU A 115 -2.00 -10.25 1.37
N GLU A 116 -0.91 -10.71 0.76
CA GLU A 116 0.05 -11.60 1.39
C GLU A 116 0.82 -10.87 2.50
N PRO A 117 1.38 -11.58 3.50
CA PRO A 117 2.01 -10.97 4.67
C PRO A 117 3.24 -10.11 4.39
N ASN A 118 3.72 -10.10 3.16
CA ASN A 118 4.89 -9.41 2.67
C ASN A 118 4.53 -8.20 1.78
N ALA A 119 3.24 -7.97 1.51
CA ALA A 119 2.75 -6.90 0.66
C ALA A 119 1.96 -5.84 1.46
N GLN A 120 2.09 -4.59 1.05
CA GLN A 120 1.42 -3.44 1.65
C GLN A 120 0.91 -2.51 0.55
N ILE A 121 -0.25 -1.91 0.77
CA ILE A 121 -0.77 -0.85 -0.10
C ILE A 121 -0.84 0.45 0.70
N PHE A 122 -0.17 1.46 0.17
CA PHE A 122 -0.21 2.83 0.67
C PHE A 122 -1.19 3.65 -0.16
N LEU A 123 -2.14 4.29 0.48
CA LEU A 123 -3.01 5.29 -0.13
C LEU A 123 -2.43 6.67 0.19
N VAL A 124 -1.65 7.21 -0.75
CA VAL A 124 -0.98 8.50 -0.60
C VAL A 124 -1.95 9.58 -1.05
N LYS A 125 -2.42 10.39 -0.11
CA LYS A 125 -3.45 11.40 -0.30
C LYS A 125 -2.89 12.81 -0.08
N ARG A 126 -3.07 13.68 -1.08
CA ARG A 126 -2.61 15.08 -1.07
C ARG A 126 -3.65 16.00 -1.70
N SER A 127 -4.26 16.85 -0.88
CA SER A 127 -5.31 17.80 -1.27
C SER A 127 -6.45 17.15 -2.07
N GLY A 128 -6.87 15.95 -1.68
CA GLY A 128 -7.92 15.17 -2.35
C GLY A 128 -7.45 14.30 -3.50
N HIS A 129 -6.23 14.50 -4.00
CA HIS A 129 -5.62 13.58 -4.96
C HIS A 129 -5.11 12.34 -4.25
N VAL A 130 -5.50 11.16 -4.71
CA VAL A 130 -5.09 9.88 -4.15
C VAL A 130 -4.33 9.08 -5.20
N THR A 131 -3.17 8.54 -4.80
CA THR A 131 -2.41 7.55 -5.54
C THR A 131 -2.21 6.33 -4.67
N ALA A 132 -2.42 5.13 -5.21
CA ALA A 132 -2.14 3.90 -4.50
C ALA A 132 -0.72 3.40 -4.86
N VAL A 133 0.04 2.99 -3.86
CA VAL A 133 1.39 2.43 -4.04
C VAL A 133 1.44 1.07 -3.37
N LEU A 134 1.67 0.04 -4.16
CA LEU A 134 1.91 -1.31 -3.69
C LEU A 134 3.40 -1.47 -3.41
N ASN A 135 3.75 -1.86 -2.19
CA ASN A 135 5.10 -2.27 -1.83
C ASN A 135 5.09 -3.73 -1.39
N ALA A 136 5.99 -4.55 -1.92
CA ALA A 136 6.13 -5.93 -1.48
C ALA A 136 7.59 -6.33 -1.36
N THR A 137 7.90 -7.17 -0.39
CA THR A 137 9.25 -7.71 -0.18
C THR A 137 9.28 -9.23 -0.22
N ALA A 138 10.42 -9.85 -0.51
CA ALA A 138 10.53 -11.31 -0.43
C ALA A 138 10.49 -11.83 1.03
N GLN A 139 10.83 -10.99 2.00
CA GLN A 139 10.69 -11.31 3.43
C GLN A 139 9.29 -10.95 3.93
N LEU A 140 8.74 -11.80 4.81
CA LEU A 140 7.45 -11.58 5.47
C LEU A 140 7.52 -10.33 6.35
N ARG A 141 6.55 -9.43 6.20
CA ARG A 141 6.43 -8.18 6.96
C ARG A 141 5.17 -8.18 7.80
N GLY A 142 5.11 -8.97 8.87
CA GLY A 142 4.08 -8.83 9.92
C GLY A 142 2.60 -8.86 9.49
N GLY A 143 2.28 -9.18 8.23
CA GLY A 143 0.92 -9.20 7.69
C GLY A 143 0.68 -8.20 6.55
N GLY A 144 -0.25 -8.56 5.66
CA GLY A 144 -0.68 -7.69 4.56
C GLY A 144 -1.37 -6.45 5.14
N ARG A 145 -0.94 -5.26 4.73
CA ARG A 145 -1.39 -4.00 5.38
C ARG A 145 -1.85 -2.95 4.37
N TRP A 146 -2.93 -2.28 4.72
CA TRP A 146 -3.36 -1.03 4.09
C TRP A 146 -2.97 0.14 4.98
N VAL A 147 -2.38 1.18 4.40
CA VAL A 147 -1.94 2.36 5.12
C VAL A 147 -2.36 3.60 4.35
N GLN A 148 -3.18 4.45 4.96
CA GLN A 148 -3.44 5.79 4.42
C GLN A 148 -2.37 6.76 4.93
N ILE A 149 -1.80 7.53 4.01
CA ILE A 149 -0.84 8.60 4.31
C ILE A 149 -1.44 9.90 3.80
N ASP A 150 -1.84 10.77 4.73
CA ASP A 150 -2.35 12.10 4.41
C ASP A 150 -1.25 13.15 4.53
N ASP A 151 -0.78 13.65 3.38
CA ASP A 151 0.07 14.84 3.30
C ASP A 151 -0.80 16.08 3.03
N ASN A 152 -1.85 16.20 3.84
CA ASN A 152 -2.69 17.37 3.88
C ASN A 152 -2.16 18.28 4.98
N TRP A 153 -1.74 19.50 4.63
CA TRP A 153 -1.47 20.56 5.61
C TRP A 153 -2.78 21.02 6.26
N SER A 154 -3.41 20.12 7.01
CA SER A 154 -4.60 20.42 7.79
C SER A 154 -4.21 21.26 9.00
N LEU A 155 -5.10 22.16 9.42
CA LEU A 155 -5.00 22.86 10.71
C LEU A 155 -4.82 21.87 11.87
N GLN A 156 -5.34 20.65 11.78
CA GLN A 156 -5.15 19.61 12.80
C GLN A 156 -3.70 19.11 12.85
N ASN A 157 -3.03 18.94 11.72
CA ASN A 157 -1.60 18.60 11.66
C ASN A 157 -0.73 19.75 12.18
N LEU A 158 -1.10 21.00 11.87
CA LEU A 158 -0.44 22.19 12.41
C LEU A 158 -0.66 22.35 13.92
N LEU A 159 -1.85 22.03 14.42
CA LEU A 159 -2.18 22.06 15.84
C LEU A 159 -1.47 20.94 16.61
N ALA A 160 -1.39 19.72 16.05
CA ALA A 160 -0.63 18.62 16.64
C ALA A 160 0.87 18.93 16.71
N LEU A 161 1.46 19.44 15.63
CA LEU A 161 2.85 19.92 15.59
C LEU A 161 3.08 21.11 16.54
N GLY A 162 2.09 22.00 16.68
CA GLY A 162 2.14 23.12 17.62
C GLY A 162 2.05 22.67 19.08
N LEU A 163 1.23 21.67 19.39
CA LEU A 163 1.07 21.12 20.74
C LEU A 163 2.34 20.40 21.20
N GLU A 164 2.95 19.56 20.36
CA GLU A 164 4.19 18.85 20.69
C GLU A 164 5.35 19.82 20.97
N ARG A 165 5.34 20.99 20.34
CA ARG A 165 6.35 22.04 20.53
C ARG A 165 6.17 22.85 21.82
N LEU A 166 4.97 22.83 22.41
CA LEU A 166 4.65 23.52 23.66
C LEU A 166 4.80 22.62 24.89
N THR A 167 4.87 21.31 24.70
CA THR A 167 5.04 20.32 25.78
C THR A 167 6.49 19.79 25.93
N ARG A 168 7.46 20.40 25.25
CA ARG A 168 8.90 20.10 25.37
C ARG A 168 9.67 21.25 25.99
#